data_AF-E5Y3F8-F1
#
_entry.id   AF-E5Y3F8-F1
#
_cell.length_a   1.000
_cell.length_b   1.000
_cell.length_c   1.000
_cell.angle_alpha   90.00
_cell.angle_beta   90.00
_cell.angle_gamma   90.00
#
_symmetry.space_group_name_H-M   'P 1'
#
loop_
_entity.id
_entity.type
_entity.pdbx_description
1 polymer ?
#
loop_
_entity_poly.entity_id
_entity_poly.type
_entity_poly.pdbx_seq_one_letter_code
_entity_poly.pdbx_strand_id
1 'polypeptide(L)' 'MLHGETIHSPLPQDIPWWSPDFAVFFGVLYLVLFVIGTGVGYVILRSIWDTCRGGCGCHGEEHPAESH' A
#
# COMPACT_ATOMS: atom_id res chain seq x y z
N MET A 1 13.36 20.45 -37.55
CA MET A 1 13.33 20.91 -36.15
C MET A 1 14.01 22.26 -36.10
N LEU A 2 13.25 23.35 -36.00
CA LEU A 2 13.85 24.67 -35.74
C LEU A 2 14.44 24.62 -34.33
N HIS A 3 15.72 24.97 -34.21
CA HIS A 3 16.45 24.99 -32.95
C HIS A 3 15.86 26.12 -32.08
N GLY A 4 14.79 25.88 -31.32
CA GLY A 4 14.17 26.97 -30.55
C GLY A 4 12.82 26.80 -29.84
N GLU A 5 12.02 25.74 -30.02
CA GLU A 5 10.71 25.65 -29.33
C GLU A 5 10.52 24.44 -28.39
N THR A 6 11.59 23.70 -28.11
CA THR A 6 11.54 22.60 -27.14
C THR A 6 12.24 23.00 -25.84
N ILE A 7 11.81 24.10 -25.23
CA ILE A 7 12.04 24.27 -23.80
C ILE A 7 10.97 23.43 -23.11
N HIS A 8 11.19 22.11 -23.08
CA HIS A 8 10.51 21.24 -22.13
C HIS A 8 11.00 21.70 -20.75
N SER A 9 10.29 22.69 -20.21
CA SER A 9 10.54 23.18 -18.86
C SER A 9 10.09 22.05 -17.95
N PRO A 10 10.94 21.48 -17.09
CA PRO A 10 10.52 20.55 -16.04
C PRO A 10 9.78 21.31 -14.92
N LEU A 11 8.99 22.34 -15.29
CA LEU A 11 8.13 23.06 -14.37
C LEU A 11 6.97 22.13 -14.02
N PRO A 12 6.71 21.89 -12.72
CA PRO A 12 5.71 20.92 -12.28
C PRO A 12 4.27 21.26 -12.72
N GLN A 13 4.02 22.49 -13.18
CA GLN A 13 2.73 22.94 -13.71
C GLN A 13 2.46 22.50 -15.15
N ASP A 14 3.48 22.11 -15.93
CA ASP A 14 3.32 21.68 -17.33
C ASP A 14 3.18 20.17 -17.47
N ILE A 15 3.17 19.42 -16.36
CA ILE A 15 3.03 17.96 -16.37
C ILE A 15 1.55 17.63 -16.63
N PRO A 16 1.20 17.05 -17.78
CA PRO A 16 -0.19 16.68 -18.07
C PRO A 16 -0.57 15.47 -17.22
N TRP A 17 -1.18 15.72 -16.06
CA TRP A 17 -1.79 14.70 -15.18
C TRP A 17 -2.79 13.81 -15.92
N TRP A 18 -3.33 14.32 -17.04
CA TRP A 18 -4.28 13.65 -17.92
C TRP A 18 -3.65 12.98 -19.14
N SER A 19 -2.31 13.06 -19.30
CA SER A 19 -1.67 12.29 -20.35
C SER A 19 -1.82 10.79 -20.06
N PRO A 20 -2.16 9.99 -21.08
CA PRO A 20 -2.47 8.58 -20.90
C PRO A 20 -1.29 7.80 -20.30
N ASP A 21 -0.05 8.19 -20.63
CA ASP A 21 1.17 7.55 -20.14
C ASP A 21 1.34 7.72 -18.62
N PHE A 22 1.14 8.93 -18.11
CA PHE A 22 1.20 9.19 -16.66
C PHE A 22 0.02 8.53 -15.92
N ALA A 23 -1.19 8.54 -16.51
CA ALA A 23 -2.36 7.90 -15.91
C ALA A 23 -2.17 6.39 -15.72
N VAL A 24 -1.59 5.69 -16.71
CA VAL A 24 -1.31 4.25 -16.61
C VAL A 24 -0.21 3.97 -15.59
N PHE A 25 0.90 4.71 -15.64
CA PHE A 25 2.03 4.50 -14.72
C PHE A 25 1.63 4.70 -13.26
N PHE A 26 1.01 5.84 -12.94
CA PHE A 26 0.56 6.13 -11.58
C PHE A 26 -0.60 5.22 -11.16
N GLY A 27 -1.51 4.88 -12.08
CA GLY A 27 -2.61 3.95 -11.81
C GLY A 27 -2.13 2.58 -11.35
N VAL A 28 -1.20 1.97 -12.10
CA VAL A 28 -0.61 0.68 -11.72
C VAL A 28 0.17 0.79 -10.41
N LEU A 29 0.97 1.84 -10.24
CA LEU A 29 1.72 2.08 -9.01
C LEU A 29 0.80 2.15 -7.78
N TYR A 30 -0.27 2.93 -7.86
CA TYR A 30 -1.24 3.05 -6.76
C TYR A 30 -2.02 1.76 -6.55
N LEU A 31 -2.34 1.02 -7.60
CA LEU A 31 -3.01 -0.27 -7.48
C LEU A 31 -2.14 -1.27 -6.72
N VAL A 32 -0.86 -1.40 -7.08
CA VAL A 32 0.08 -2.28 -6.36
C VAL A 32 0.23 -1.84 -4.91
N LEU A 33 0.42 -0.54 -4.67
CA LEU A 33 0.55 0.00 -3.33
C LEU A 33 -0.72 -0.21 -2.50
N PHE A 34 -1.89 -0.12 -3.12
CA PHE A 34 -3.19 -0.41 -2.51
C PHE A 34 -3.30 -1.90 -2.14
N VAL A 35 -2.93 -2.82 -3.02
CA VAL A 35 -2.96 -4.27 -2.74
C VAL A 35 -2.04 -4.62 -1.57
N ILE A 36 -0.81 -4.11 -1.57
CA ILE A 36 0.14 -4.37 -0.47
C ILE A 36 -0.34 -3.70 0.82
N GLY A 37 -0.78 -2.43 0.74
CA GLY A 37 -1.26 -1.66 1.88
C GLY A 37 -2.51 -2.25 2.51
N THR A 38 -3.47 -2.73 1.72
CA THR A 38 -4.66 -3.43 2.23
C THR A 38 -4.32 -4.80 2.79
N GLY A 39 -3.41 -5.56 2.17
CA GLY A 39 -2.94 -6.84 2.71
C GLY A 39 -2.29 -6.67 4.09
N VAL A 40 -1.32 -5.76 4.20
CA VAL A 40 -0.63 -5.48 5.47
C VAL A 40 -1.58 -4.84 6.48
N GLY A 41 -2.38 -3.86 6.06
CA GLY A 41 -3.36 -3.18 6.91
C GLY A 41 -4.41 -4.13 7.47
N TYR A 42 -4.88 -5.10 6.68
CA TYR A 42 -5.80 -6.13 7.15
C TYR A 42 -5.18 -7.01 8.23
N VAL A 43 -3.93 -7.44 8.04
CA VAL A 43 -3.22 -8.25 9.04
C VAL A 43 -3.02 -7.47 10.34
N ILE A 44 -2.59 -6.21 10.26
CA ILE A 44 -2.42 -5.36 11.45
C ILE A 44 -3.75 -5.15 12.16
N LEU A 45 -4.81 -4.79 11.43
CA LEU A 45 -6.13 -4.58 12.00
C LEU A 45 -6.69 -5.85 12.64
N ARG A 46 -6.47 -7.01 12.01
CA ARG A 46 -6.84 -8.31 12.56
C ARG A 46 -6.07 -8.60 13.84
N SER A 47 -4.76 -8.38 13.89
CA SER A 47 -3.96 -8.56 15.10
C SER A 47 -4.43 -7.66 16.25
N ILE A 48 -4.78 -6.40 15.95
CA ILE A 48 -5.34 -5.47 16.96
C ILE A 48 -6.71 -5.95 17.42
N TRP A 49 -7.58 -6.37 16.51
CA TRP A 49 -8.91 -6.88 16.84
C TRP A 49 -8.84 -8.15 17.69
N ASP A 50 -7.94 -9.07 17.37
CA ASP A 50 -7.66 -10.28 18.15
C ASP A 50 -7.14 -9.91 19.55
N THR A 51 -6.21 -8.97 19.63
CA THR A 51 -5.66 -8.47 20.91
C THR A 51 -6.71 -7.75 21.75
N CYS A 52 -7.57 -6.91 21.14
CA CYS A 52 -8.60 -6.16 21.86
C CYS A 52 -9.78 -7.04 22.29
N ARG A 53 -10.14 -8.07 21.53
CA ARG A 53 -11.15 -9.06 21.95
C ARG A 53 -10.58 -10.08 22.93
N GLY A 54 -9.29 -10.44 22.80
CA GLY A 54 -8.54 -11.24 23.76
C GLY A 54 -8.21 -10.48 25.06
N GLY A 55 -8.18 -9.15 25.03
CA GLY A 55 -7.91 -8.28 26.19
C GLY A 55 -9.01 -8.28 27.27
N CYS A 56 -10.14 -8.96 27.05
CA CYS A 56 -11.13 -9.26 28.08
C CYS A 56 -11.33 -10.77 28.31
N GLY A 57 -10.40 -11.63 27.86
CA GLY A 57 -10.47 -13.07 28.07
C GLY A 57 -9.11 -13.67 28.41
N CYS A 58 -8.86 -13.92 29.69
CA CYS A 58 -7.88 -14.92 30.10
C CYS A 58 -8.36 -16.31 29.65
N HIS A 59 -7.76 -16.85 28.58
CA HIS A 59 -7.64 -18.28 28.21
C HIS A 59 -6.92 -18.30 26.84
N GLY A 60 -5.89 -19.07 26.54
CA GLY A 60 -5.29 -20.25 27.15
C GLY A 60 -4.48 -20.93 26.05
N GLU A 61 -3.25 -21.31 26.38
CA GLU A 61 -2.48 -22.45 25.87
C GLU A 61 -2.76 -23.00 24.46
N GLU A 62 -1.75 -22.86 23.59
CA GLU A 62 -1.31 -23.99 22.74
C GLU A 62 0.10 -24.39 23.17
N HIS A 63 0.19 -25.10 24.29
CA HIS A 63 1.33 -25.95 24.63
C HIS A 63 1.01 -27.37 24.12
N PRO A 64 1.64 -27.87 23.04
CA PRO A 64 1.64 -29.31 22.81
C PRO A 64 2.55 -29.95 23.86
N ALA A 65 1.94 -30.65 24.81
CA ALA A 65 2.63 -31.51 25.75
C ALA A 65 3.35 -32.64 24.98
N GLU A 66 4.67 -32.57 24.90
CA GLU A 66 5.50 -33.75 24.60
C GLU A 66 5.85 -34.41 25.95
N SER A 67 5.21 -35.54 26.20
CA SER A 67 5.33 -36.40 27.37
C SER A 67 6.55 -37.32 27.25
N HIS A 68 7.43 -37.32 28.25
CA HIS A 68 8.42 -38.37 28.49
C HIS A 68 8.59 -38.64 29.99
#